data_AF-A0AAJ6NRC1-F1
#
_entry.id   AF-A0AAJ6NRC1-F1
#
_cell.length_a   1.000
_cell.length_b   1.000
_cell.length_c   1.000
_cell.angle_alpha   90.00
_cell.angle_beta   90.00
_cell.angle_gamma   90.00
#
_symmetry.space_group_name_H-M   'P 1'
#
loop_
_entity.id
_entity.type
_entity.pdbx_description
1 polymer ?
#
loop_
_entity_poly.entity_id
_entity_poly.type
_entity_poly.pdbx_seq_one_letter_code
_entity_poly.pdbx_strand_id
1 'polypeptide(L)' 'MPEIIEIPVELTHFKLPEAVEERLQFLLDRQDTGEMLTQAEQREADGLVELAEFLSLLHLRSQRVMQQG' A
#
# COMPACT_ATOMS: atom_id res chain seq x y z
N MET A 1 10.87 -23.35 15.68
CA MET A 1 11.44 -22.07 16.16
C MET A 1 10.82 -20.98 15.30
N PRO A 2 10.24 -19.92 15.85
CA PRO A 2 9.75 -18.83 15.02
C PRO A 2 10.95 -18.15 14.34
N GLU A 3 10.90 -17.98 13.02
CA GLU A 3 11.83 -17.11 12.31
C GLU A 3 11.53 -15.67 12.73
N ILE A 4 12.46 -15.06 13.45
CA ILE A 4 12.39 -13.65 13.79
C ILE A 4 12.90 -12.89 12.57
N ILE A 5 11.96 -12.31 11.81
CA ILE A 5 12.31 -11.37 10.75
C ILE A 5 12.56 -10.03 11.43
N GLU A 6 13.83 -9.62 11.52
CA GLU A 6 14.17 -8.25 11.89
C GLU A 6 13.61 -7.31 10.81
N ILE A 7 12.85 -6.29 11.22
CA ILE A 7 12.26 -5.31 10.30
C ILE A 7 13.32 -4.21 10.09
N PRO A 8 13.99 -4.15 8.93
CA PRO A 8 14.92 -3.06 8.64
C PRO A 8 14.24 -1.69 8.80
N VAL A 9 14.94 -0.74 9.42
CA VAL A 9 14.45 0.62 9.65
C VAL A 9 14.13 1.31 8.31
N GLU A 10 14.84 0.93 7.25
CA GLU A 10 14.65 1.39 5.89
C GLU A 10 13.23 1.10 5.35
N LEU A 11 12.51 0.13 5.93
CA LEU A 11 11.12 -0.18 5.58
C LEU A 11 10.14 0.95 5.96
N THR A 12 10.53 1.88 6.84
CA THR A 12 9.73 3.10 7.07
C THR A 12 9.62 3.98 5.83
N HIS A 13 10.59 3.90 4.91
CA HIS A 13 10.62 4.68 3.68
C HIS A 13 9.90 3.99 2.51
N PHE A 14 9.44 2.75 2.70
CA PHE A 14 8.65 2.05 1.68
C PHE A 14 7.28 2.71 1.58
N LYS A 15 7.11 3.50 0.53
CA LYS A 15 5.86 4.13 0.12
C LYS A 15 5.48 3.63 -1.26
N LEU A 16 4.21 3.76 -1.60
CA LEU A 16 3.78 3.56 -2.97
C LEU A 16 4.48 4.60 -3.85
N PRO A 17 5.10 4.23 -4.98
CA PRO A 17 5.70 5.21 -5.88
C PRO A 17 4.64 6.20 -6.38
N GLU A 18 5.00 7.47 -6.56
CA GLU A 18 4.06 8.56 -6.92
C GLU A 18 3.18 8.20 -8.12
N ALA A 19 3.76 7.73 -9.23
CA ALA A 19 2.99 7.35 -10.41
C ALA A 19 1.99 6.20 -10.17
N VAL A 20 2.28 5.32 -9.20
CA VAL A 20 1.41 4.20 -8.82
C VAL A 20 0.30 4.69 -7.88
N GLU A 21 0.61 5.62 -6.98
CA GLU A 21 -0.37 6.31 -6.14
C GLU A 21 -1.36 7.13 -6.98
N GLU A 22 -0.88 7.90 -7.95
CA GLU A 22 -1.73 8.63 -8.90
C GLU A 22 -2.66 7.69 -9.67
N ARG A 23 -2.15 6.52 -10.09
CA ARG A 23 -2.96 5.50 -10.79
C ARG A 23 -4.04 4.92 -9.90
N LEU A 24 -3.72 4.60 -8.65
CA LEU A 24 -4.69 4.13 -7.67
C LEU A 24 -5.77 5.19 -7.43
N GLN A 25 -5.36 6.44 -7.17
CA GLN A 25 -6.30 7.55 -6.93
C GLN A 25 -7.24 7.74 -8.13
N PHE A 26 -6.70 7.74 -9.35
CA PHE A 26 -7.52 7.84 -10.57
C PHE A 26 -8.58 6.73 -10.69
N LEU A 27 -8.24 5.49 -10.32
CA LEU A 27 -9.19 4.37 -10.38
C LEU A 27 -10.28 4.51 -9.30
N LEU A 28 -9.92 4.92 -8.09
CA LEU A 28 -10.85 5.14 -7.00
C LEU A 28 -11.79 6.32 -7.30
N ASP A 29 -11.27 7.43 -7.81
CA ASP A 29 -12.06 8.60 -8.19
C ASP A 29 -13.13 8.23 -9.22
N ARG A 30 -12.79 7.37 -10.20
CA ARG A 30 -13.75 6.89 -11.21
C ARG A 30 -14.81 5.96 -10.62
N GLN A 31 -14.47 5.16 -9.62
CA GLN A 31 -15.48 4.36 -8.91
C GLN A 31 -16.43 5.26 -8.11
N ASP A 32 -15.90 6.29 -7.45
CA ASP A 32 -16.68 7.24 -6.63
C ASP A 32 -17.61 8.12 -7.48
N THR A 33 -17.21 8.46 -8.71
CA THR A 33 -18.08 9.18 -9.66
C THR A 33 -19.14 8.28 -10.30
N GLY A 34 -19.13 6.97 -10.03
CA GLY A 34 -20.06 6.00 -10.58
C GLY A 34 -19.74 5.58 -12.01
N GLU A 35 -18.53 5.87 -12.52
CA GLU A 35 -18.09 5.35 -13.80
C GLU A 35 -17.84 3.85 -13.73
N MET A 36 -18.27 3.12 -14.76
CA MET A 36 -18.00 1.68 -14.83
C MET A 36 -16.54 1.43 -15.24
N LEU A 37 -15.73 1.01 -14.26
CA LEU A 37 -14.43 0.42 -14.53
C LEU A 37 -14.59 -0.91 -15.28
N THR A 38 -13.69 -1.17 -16.22
CA THR A 38 -13.53 -2.47 -16.84
C THR A 38 -13.07 -3.52 -15.81
N GLN A 39 -13.27 -4.81 -16.10
CA GLN A 39 -12.78 -5.89 -15.23
C GLN A 39 -11.25 -5.89 -15.05
N ALA A 40 -10.50 -5.30 -15.98
CA ALA A 40 -9.05 -5.14 -15.83
C ALA A 40 -8.73 -4.03 -14.82
N GLU A 41 -9.39 -2.87 -14.96
CA GLU A 41 -9.23 -1.73 -14.06
C GLU A 41 -9.71 -2.04 -12.62
N GLN A 42 -10.78 -2.82 -12.46
CA GLN A 42 -11.23 -3.26 -11.13
C GLN A 42 -10.16 -4.11 -10.43
N ARG A 43 -9.61 -5.10 -11.14
CA ARG A 43 -8.53 -5.94 -10.60
C ARG A 43 -7.25 -5.15 -10.32
N GLU A 44 -6.95 -4.15 -11.15
CA GLU A 44 -5.85 -3.22 -10.91
C GLU A 44 -6.08 -2.42 -9.63
N ALA A 45 -7.27 -1.84 -9.46
CA ALA A 45 -7.63 -1.09 -8.25
C ALA A 45 -7.53 -1.97 -6.99
N ASP A 46 -8.11 -3.17 -7.02
CA ASP A 46 -8.07 -4.12 -5.89
C ASP A 46 -6.63 -4.45 -5.48
N GLY A 47 -5.77 -4.76 -6.46
CA GLY A 47 -4.36 -5.08 -6.19
C GLY A 47 -3.55 -3.88 -5.69
N LEU A 48 -3.85 -2.68 -6.20
CA LEU A 48 -3.20 -1.45 -5.74
C LEU A 48 -3.64 -1.05 -4.31
N VAL A 49 -4.92 -1.26 -3.96
CA VAL A 49 -5.42 -1.08 -2.59
C VAL A 49 -4.73 -2.07 -1.64
N GLU A 50 -4.68 -3.36 -1.98
CA GLU A 50 -4.00 -4.38 -1.17
C GLU A 50 -2.53 -4.01 -0.92
N LEU A 51 -1.83 -3.54 -1.95
CA LEU A 51 -0.45 -3.10 -1.83
C LEU A 51 -0.31 -1.87 -0.92
N ALA A 52 -1.18 -0.87 -1.08
CA ALA A 52 -1.15 0.34 -0.25
C ALA A 52 -1.41 0.02 1.24
N GLU A 53 -2.35 -0.89 1.53
CA GLU A 53 -2.63 -1.38 2.88
C GLU A 53 -1.42 -2.11 3.48
N PHE A 54 -0.80 -3.01 2.70
CA PHE A 54 0.37 -3.74 3.14
C PHE A 54 1.54 -2.81 3.48
N LEU A 55 1.83 -1.83 2.62
CA LEU A 55 2.88 -0.83 2.86
C LEU A 55 2.57 0.03 4.09
N SER A 56 1.29 0.40 4.29
CA SER A 56 0.86 1.13 5.49
C SER A 56 1.07 0.32 6.77
N LEU A 57 0.77 -0.98 6.74
CA LEU A 57 1.03 -1.88 7.88
C LEU A 57 2.52 -2.03 8.16
N LEU A 58 3.36 -2.16 7.12
CA LEU A 58 4.82 -2.21 7.27
C LEU A 58 5.36 -0.91 7.87
N HIS A 59 4.85 0.24 7.42
CA HIS A 59 5.22 1.54 7.96
C HIS A 59 4.87 1.66 9.46
N LEU A 60 3.65 1.29 9.85
CA LEU A 60 3.22 1.33 11.26
C LEU A 60 3.98 0.35 12.16
N ARG A 61 4.40 -0.80 11.64
CA ARG A 61 5.22 -1.77 12.38
C ARG A 61 6.65 -1.28 12.54
N SER A 62 7.26 -0.76 11.48
CA SER A 62 8.62 -0.22 11.52
C SER A 62 8.73 1.01 12.42
N GLN A 63 7.74 1.92 12.41
CA GLN A 63 7.68 3.03 13.37
C GLN A 63 7.66 2.56 14.83
N ARG A 64 6.92 1.50 15.15
CA ARG A 64 6.87 0.94 16.52
C ARG A 64 8.21 0.35 16.95
N VAL A 65 8.91 -0.32 16.04
CA VAL A 65 10.26 -0.83 16.31
C VAL A 65 11.23 0.32 16.60
N MET A 66 11.17 1.42 15.83
CA MET A 66 12.01 2.61 16.06
C MET A 66 11.72 3.34 17.38
N GLN A 67 10.47 3.31 17.87
CA GLN A 67 10.11 3.94 19.16
C GLN A 67 10.50 3.10 20.38
N GLN A 68 10.84 1.82 20.19
CA GLN A 68 11.17 0.87 21.26
C GLN A 68 12.67 0.52 21.34
N GLY A 69 13.48 0.97 20.38
CA GLY A 69 14.95 0.87 20.39
C GLY A 69 15.59 2.15 20.89
#